data_AF-A0A498G0I7-F1
#
_entry.id   AF-A0A498G0I7-F1
#
_cell.length_a   1.000
_cell.length_b   1.000
_cell.length_c   1.000
_cell.angle_alpha   90.00
_cell.angle_beta   90.00
_cell.angle_gamma   90.00
#
_symmetry.space_group_name_H-M   'P 1'
#
loop_
_entity.id
_entity.type
_entity.pdbx_description
1 polymer ?
#
loop_
_entity_poly.entity_id
_entity_poly.type
_entity_poly.pdbx_seq_one_letter_code
_entity_poly.pdbx_strand_id
1 'polypeptide(L)'
;MNSTHENPQAEKLFALLAMLLSPLPEAWQTAFMSRVRMGYDVAANLAEGSDFAQADRAQMAGGNLVSTVLGIAVAVIVGVGVAIPVVNDVLADANITGLTATIVGFIPVMLGVLIFVATVGPIMGQ
;
A
#
# COMPACT_ATOMS: atom_id res chain seq x y z
N MET A 1 8.82 25.88 -17.75
CA MET A 1 7.37 26.12 -17.61
C MET A 1 6.70 25.54 -18.84
N ASN A 2 6.21 24.30 -18.77
CA ASN A 2 5.43 23.73 -19.88
C ASN A 2 4.40 22.73 -19.31
N SER A 3 3.16 23.19 -19.38
CA SER A 3 1.87 22.48 -19.27
C SER A 3 1.88 21.04 -18.74
N THR A 4 1.54 20.90 -17.45
CA THR A 4 0.69 19.79 -17.00
C THR A 4 -0.53 19.76 -17.92
N HIS A 5 -0.71 18.68 -18.67
CA HIS A 5 -1.98 18.40 -19.34
C HIS A 5 -3.05 18.29 -18.24
N GLU A 6 -3.73 19.39 -17.95
CA GLU A 6 -4.90 19.42 -17.08
C GLU A 6 -5.97 18.56 -17.73
N ASN A 7 -6.03 17.29 -17.31
CA ASN A 7 -7.08 16.38 -17.73
C ASN A 7 -8.35 16.75 -16.94
N PRO A 8 -9.34 17.39 -17.58
CA PRO A 8 -10.53 17.88 -16.88
C PRO A 8 -11.39 16.73 -16.32
N GLN A 9 -11.15 15.49 -16.76
CA GLN A 9 -11.79 14.32 -16.18
C GLN A 9 -11.13 13.89 -14.86
N ALA A 10 -9.80 14.00 -14.76
CA ALA A 10 -9.07 13.68 -13.53
C ALA A 10 -9.48 14.62 -12.39
N GLU A 11 -9.66 15.91 -12.67
CA GLU A 11 -10.15 16.87 -11.67
C GLU A 11 -11.55 16.52 -11.15
N LYS A 12 -12.46 16.12 -12.05
CA LYS A 12 -13.80 15.67 -11.66
C LYS A 12 -13.75 14.42 -10.79
N LEU A 13 -12.87 13.47 -11.11
CA LEU A 13 -12.66 12.28 -10.29
C LEU A 13 -12.10 12.62 -8.92
N PHE A 14 -11.12 13.52 -8.83
CA PHE A 14 -10.59 13.98 -7.55
C PHE A 14 -11.63 14.75 -6.73
N ALA A 15 -12.49 15.53 -7.36
CA ALA A 15 -13.60 16.22 -6.69
C ALA A 15 -14.63 15.24 -6.14
N LEU A 16 -15.00 14.21 -6.92
CA LEU A 16 -15.89 13.13 -6.45
C LEU A 16 -15.25 12.33 -5.32
N LEU A 17 -13.95 12.07 -5.40
CA LEU A 17 -13.20 11.38 -4.36
C LEU A 17 -13.17 12.22 -3.06
N ALA A 18 -12.89 13.51 -3.16
CA ALA A 18 -12.91 14.43 -2.04
C ALA A 18 -14.30 14.52 -1.40
N MET A 19 -15.36 14.52 -2.23
CA MET A 19 -16.74 14.47 -1.74
C MET A 19 -17.03 13.18 -0.99
N LEU A 20 -16.55 12.03 -1.48
CA LEU A 20 -16.69 10.74 -0.83
C LEU A 20 -15.91 10.65 0.50
N LEU A 21 -14.76 11.31 0.56
CA LEU A 21 -13.89 11.35 1.74
C LEU A 21 -14.30 12.42 2.76
N SER A 22 -15.30 13.25 2.46
CA SER A 22 -15.79 14.31 3.35
C SER A 22 -16.14 13.90 4.79
N PRO A 23 -16.61 12.67 5.10
CA PRO A 23 -16.87 12.29 6.49
C PRO A 23 -15.61 11.91 7.29
N LEU A 24 -14.44 11.85 6.65
CA LEU A 24 -13.17 11.54 7.33
C LEU A 24 -12.54 12.79 7.94
N PRO A 25 -11.66 12.64 8.95
CA PRO A 25 -10.90 13.78 9.48
C PRO A 25 -9.97 14.39 8.43
N GLU A 26 -9.81 15.72 8.42
CA GLU A 26 -9.05 16.46 7.39
C GLU A 26 -7.60 15.98 7.21
N ALA A 27 -6.94 15.59 8.30
CA ALA A 27 -5.59 15.02 8.26
C ALA A 27 -5.50 13.73 7.42
N TRP A 28 -6.57 12.93 7.44
CA TRP A 28 -6.67 11.70 6.66
C TRP A 28 -7.04 11.98 5.21
N GLN A 29 -7.95 12.93 4.98
CA GLN A 29 -8.34 13.36 3.63
C GLN A 29 -7.13 13.88 2.85
N THR A 30 -6.35 14.77 3.46
CA THR A 30 -5.15 15.37 2.85
C THR A 30 -4.06 14.33 2.59
N ALA A 31 -3.78 13.46 3.57
CA ALA A 31 -2.80 12.38 3.40
C ALA A 31 -3.21 11.39 2.30
N PHE A 32 -4.50 11.02 2.23
CA PHE A 32 -5.02 10.13 1.21
C PHE A 32 -4.99 10.80 -0.17
N MET A 33 -5.51 12.02 -0.31
CA MET A 33 -5.51 12.76 -1.57
C MET A 33 -4.10 13.00 -2.11
N SER A 34 -3.13 13.27 -1.23
CA SER A 34 -1.72 13.40 -1.60
C SER A 34 -1.16 12.11 -2.19
N ARG A 35 -1.52 10.95 -1.62
CA ARG A 35 -1.08 9.63 -2.11
C ARG A 35 -1.77 9.24 -3.40
N VAL A 36 -3.07 9.52 -3.54
CA VAL A 36 -3.83 9.21 -4.77
C VAL A 36 -3.35 10.08 -5.93
N ARG A 37 -3.11 11.38 -5.71
CA ARG A 37 -2.53 12.24 -6.75
C ARG A 37 -1.14 11.77 -7.18
N MET A 38 -0.28 11.46 -6.21
CA MET A 38 1.03 10.90 -6.50
C MET A 38 0.95 9.59 -7.30
N GLY A 39 0.03 8.69 -6.95
CA GLY A 39 -0.20 7.44 -7.69
C GLY A 39 -0.73 7.68 -9.11
N TYR A 40 -1.63 8.65 -9.29
CA TYR A 40 -2.13 9.05 -10.60
C TYR A 40 -1.03 9.66 -11.47
N ASP A 41 -0.20 10.55 -10.93
CA ASP A 41 0.91 11.17 -11.66
C ASP A 41 1.95 10.12 -12.08
N VAL A 42 2.25 9.16 -11.21
CA VAL A 42 3.12 8.03 -11.54
C VAL A 42 2.50 7.19 -12.65
N ALA A 43 1.21 6.85 -12.56
CA ALA A 43 0.52 6.06 -13.57
C ALA A 43 0.40 6.79 -14.92
N ALA A 44 0.17 8.10 -14.92
CA ALA A 44 0.11 8.91 -16.13
C ALA A 44 1.47 8.95 -16.84
N ASN A 45 2.56 9.18 -16.09
CA ASN A 45 3.92 9.14 -16.63
C ASN A 45 4.31 7.75 -17.16
N LEU A 46 3.82 6.67 -16.54
CA LEU A 46 4.06 5.29 -16.99
C LEU A 46 3.21 4.93 -18.23
N ALA A 47 1.99 5.46 -18.34
CA ALA A 47 1.12 5.24 -19.49
C ALA A 47 1.65 5.93 -20.77
N GLU A 48 2.34 7.07 -20.61
CA GLU A 48 3.05 7.75 -21.71
C GLU A 48 4.29 6.98 -22.18
N GLY A 49 4.91 6.20 -21.29
CA GLY A 49 6.03 5.31 -21.57
C GLY A 49 5.61 3.88 -21.91
N SER A 50 4.74 3.67 -22.91
CA SER A 50 4.14 2.38 -23.28
C SER A 50 5.10 1.21 -23.64
N ASP A 51 6.40 1.34 -23.40
CA ASP A 51 7.37 0.24 -23.31
C ASP A 51 7.13 -0.70 -22.11
N PHE A 52 6.42 -0.23 -21.06
CA PHE A 52 6.17 -1.05 -19.85
C PHE A 52 5.16 -2.19 -20.05
N ALA A 53 4.16 -2.04 -20.93
CA ALA A 53 3.16 -3.10 -21.17
C ALA A 53 3.74 -4.28 -21.97
N GLN A 54 4.79 -4.05 -22.76
CA GLN A 54 5.55 -5.11 -23.43
C GLN A 54 6.62 -5.69 -22.50
N ALA A 55 7.20 -4.86 -21.61
CA ALA A 55 8.10 -5.32 -20.54
C ALA A 55 7.41 -6.22 -19.51
N ASP A 56 6.12 -6.02 -19.20
CA ASP A 56 5.37 -6.84 -18.24
C ASP A 56 5.17 -8.29 -18.74
N ARG A 57 4.88 -8.47 -20.04
CA ARG A 57 4.85 -9.80 -20.68
C ARG A 57 6.23 -10.46 -20.77
N ALA A 58 7.30 -9.67 -20.85
CA ALA A 58 8.67 -10.18 -20.84
C ALA A 58 9.18 -10.45 -19.40
N GLN A 59 8.71 -9.72 -18.39
CA GLN A 59 9.08 -9.85 -16.97
C GLN A 59 8.36 -10.99 -16.25
N MET A 60 7.19 -11.43 -16.73
CA MET A 60 6.58 -12.69 -16.26
C MET A 60 7.49 -13.91 -16.52
N ALA A 61 8.47 -13.81 -17.43
CA ALA A 61 9.44 -14.86 -17.72
C ALA A 61 10.79 -14.72 -17.00
N GLY A 62 11.04 -13.62 -16.27
CA GLY A 62 12.34 -13.38 -15.65
C GLY A 62 12.24 -12.48 -14.43
N GLY A 63 12.43 -13.08 -13.25
CA GLY A 63 12.39 -12.42 -11.94
C GLY A 63 13.30 -11.19 -11.90
N ASN A 64 12.68 -10.01 -11.91
CA ASN A 64 13.37 -8.74 -11.78
C ASN A 64 13.42 -8.36 -10.29
N LEU A 65 14.62 -8.12 -9.76
CA LEU A 65 14.88 -7.70 -8.38
C LEU A 65 13.99 -6.52 -7.94
N VAL A 66 13.64 -5.63 -8.88
CA VAL A 66 12.74 -4.49 -8.64
C VAL A 66 11.32 -4.93 -8.27
N SER A 67 10.79 -5.98 -8.90
CA SER A 67 9.46 -6.54 -8.58
C SER A 67 9.47 -7.16 -7.18
N THR A 68 10.54 -7.88 -6.83
CA THR A 68 10.74 -8.42 -5.48
C THR A 68 10.80 -7.31 -4.43
N VAL A 69 11.59 -6.26 -4.67
CA VAL A 69 11.71 -5.13 -3.73
C VAL A 69 10.37 -4.40 -3.54
N LEU A 70 9.62 -4.18 -4.63
CA LEU A 70 8.27 -3.60 -4.57
C LEU A 70 7.29 -4.49 -3.80
N GLY A 71 7.30 -5.80 -4.04
CA GLY A 71 6.47 -6.77 -3.33
C GLY A 71 6.77 -6.79 -1.82
N ILE A 72 8.05 -6.76 -1.44
CA ILE A 72 8.47 -6.69 -0.04
C ILE A 72 7.99 -5.38 0.59
N ALA A 73 8.17 -4.24 -0.08
CA ALA A 73 7.74 -2.94 0.43
C ALA A 73 6.23 -2.92 0.73
N VAL A 74 5.41 -3.43 -0.20
CA VAL A 74 3.96 -3.52 -0.02
C VAL A 74 3.61 -4.47 1.13
N ALA A 75 4.24 -5.64 1.20
CA ALA A 75 3.99 -6.63 2.25
C ALA A 75 4.33 -6.08 3.65
N VAL A 76 5.40 -5.30 3.79
CA VAL A 76 5.76 -4.64 5.05
C VAL A 76 4.76 -3.54 5.41
N ILE A 77 4.36 -2.70 4.46
CA ILE A 77 3.40 -1.61 4.69
C ILE A 77 2.04 -2.18 5.14
N VAL A 78 1.51 -3.17 4.41
CA VAL A 78 0.19 -3.73 4.72
C VAL A 78 0.27 -4.62 5.95
N GLY A 79 1.27 -5.49 6.03
CA GLY A 79 1.42 -6.44 7.12
C GLY A 79 1.77 -5.80 8.44
N VAL A 80 2.86 -5.05 8.50
CA VAL A 80 3.34 -4.43 9.74
C VAL A 80 2.66 -3.08 9.96
N GLY A 81 2.60 -2.25 8.91
CA GLY A 81 2.10 -0.88 9.01
C GLY A 81 0.59 -0.76 9.21
N VAL A 82 -0.21 -1.73 8.77
CA VAL A 82 -1.69 -1.69 8.93
C VAL A 82 -2.20 -2.75 9.90
N ALA A 83 -1.71 -4.00 9.85
CA ALA A 83 -2.30 -5.05 10.68
C ALA A 83 -2.03 -4.85 12.19
N ILE A 84 -0.86 -4.33 12.58
CA ILE A 84 -0.54 -4.05 13.99
C ILE A 84 -1.48 -3.00 14.59
N PRO A 85 -1.63 -1.78 14.00
CA PRO A 85 -2.55 -0.79 14.56
C PRO A 85 -4.00 -1.27 14.56
N VAL A 86 -4.46 -1.94 13.50
CA VAL A 86 -5.83 -2.47 13.44
C VAL A 86 -6.10 -3.47 14.57
N VAL A 87 -5.18 -4.40 14.84
CA VAL A 87 -5.37 -5.37 15.93
C VAL A 87 -5.30 -4.69 17.30
N ASN A 88 -4.44 -3.69 17.46
CA ASN A 88 -4.37 -2.92 18.71
C ASN A 88 -5.67 -2.12 18.95
N ASP A 89 -6.28 -1.55 17.90
CA ASP A 89 -7.56 -0.86 17.98
C ASP A 89 -8.68 -1.84 18.36
N VAL A 90 -8.72 -3.01 17.72
CA VAL A 90 -9.69 -4.07 18.06
C VAL A 90 -9.51 -4.56 19.51
N LEU A 91 -8.27 -4.70 19.97
CA LEU A 91 -7.98 -5.09 21.35
C LEU A 91 -8.43 -4.04 22.37
N ALA A 92 -8.24 -2.75 22.05
CA ALA A 92 -8.70 -1.65 22.89
C ALA A 92 -10.24 -1.63 23.00
N ASP A 93 -10.94 -1.89 21.91
CA ASP A 93 -12.40 -1.92 21.87
C ASP A 93 -13.01 -3.19 22.49
N ALA A 94 -12.30 -4.32 22.41
CA ALA A 94 -12.85 -5.62 22.82
C ALA A 94 -12.83 -5.84 24.35
N ASN A 95 -12.30 -4.90 25.14
CA ASN A 95 -12.18 -4.99 26.60
C ASN A 95 -11.56 -6.32 27.09
N ILE A 96 -10.67 -6.89 26.27
CA ILE A 96 -9.99 -8.15 26.55
C ILE A 96 -8.82 -7.81 27.48
N THR A 97 -8.78 -8.43 28.66
CA THR A 97 -7.74 -8.19 29.67
C THR A 97 -7.06 -9.51 30.09
N GLY A 98 -5.94 -9.39 30.80
CA GLY A 98 -5.19 -10.54 31.30
C GLY A 98 -4.50 -11.35 30.21
N LEU A 99 -4.38 -12.67 30.40
CA LEU A 99 -3.65 -13.56 29.49
C LEU A 99 -4.21 -13.58 28.07
N THR A 100 -5.52 -13.40 27.90
CA THR A 100 -6.16 -13.39 26.57
C THR A 100 -5.68 -12.19 25.74
N ALA A 101 -5.47 -11.03 26.38
CA ALA A 101 -4.92 -9.85 25.70
C ALA A 101 -3.48 -10.10 25.25
N THR A 102 -2.69 -10.78 26.08
CA THR A 102 -1.31 -11.15 25.75
C THR A 102 -1.26 -12.11 24.55
N ILE A 103 -2.12 -13.14 24.52
CA ILE A 103 -2.16 -14.12 23.43
C ILE A 103 -2.57 -13.45 22.11
N VAL A 104 -3.61 -12.63 22.13
CA VAL A 104 -4.09 -11.92 20.93
C VAL A 104 -3.07 -10.86 20.48
N GLY A 105 -2.35 -10.23 21.40
CA GLY A 105 -1.25 -9.31 21.11
C GLY A 105 -0.05 -9.96 20.42
N PHE A 106 0.09 -11.30 20.46
CA PHE A 106 1.11 -12.01 19.68
C PHE A 106 0.70 -12.27 18.22
N ILE A 107 -0.59 -12.15 17.86
CA ILE A 107 -1.05 -12.39 16.49
C ILE A 107 -0.40 -11.43 15.49
N PRO A 108 -0.34 -10.10 15.74
CA PRO A 108 0.33 -9.17 14.83
C PRO A 108 1.83 -9.44 14.70
N VAL A 109 2.46 -9.83 15.81
CA VAL A 109 3.89 -10.17 15.83
C VAL A 109 4.15 -11.40 14.97
N MET A 110 3.32 -12.44 15.10
CA MET A 110 3.42 -13.65 14.28
C MET A 110 3.19 -13.37 12.80
N LEU A 111 2.25 -12.47 12.45
CA LEU A 111 2.06 -12.03 11.07
C LEU A 111 3.29 -11.30 10.52
N GLY A 112 3.90 -10.42 11.31
CA GLY A 112 5.15 -9.75 10.94
C GLY A 112 6.28 -10.74 10.67
N VAL A 113 6.43 -11.75 11.53
CA VAL A 113 7.43 -12.82 11.36
C VAL A 113 7.14 -13.67 10.12
N LEU A 114 5.88 -14.02 9.85
CA LEU A 114 5.50 -14.79 8.66
C LEU A 114 5.81 -14.04 7.37
N ILE A 115 5.54 -12.73 7.34
CA ILE A 115 5.88 -11.88 6.20
C ILE A 115 7.39 -11.81 6.03
N PHE A 116 8.14 -11.61 7.12
CA PHE A 116 9.59 -11.63 7.09
C PHE A 116 10.12 -12.94 6.49
N VAL A 117 9.67 -14.10 7.00
CA VAL A 117 10.09 -15.42 6.48
C VAL A 117 9.71 -15.60 5.01
N ALA A 118 8.48 -15.22 4.62
CA ALA A 118 8.01 -15.30 3.23
C ALA A 118 8.84 -14.41 2.28
N THR A 119 9.34 -13.27 2.77
CA THR A 119 10.18 -12.37 1.97
C THR A 119 11.65 -12.80 1.89
N VAL A 120 12.15 -13.53 2.90
CA VAL A 120 13.53 -14.03 2.94
C VAL A 120 13.74 -15.26 2.05
N GLY A 121 12.72 -16.10 1.87
CA GLY A 121 12.80 -17.31 1.02
C GLY A 121 13.29 -17.04 -0.42
N PRO A 122 12.72 -16.07 -1.16
CA PRO A 122 13.19 -15.69 -2.50
C PRO A 122 14.62 -15.14 -2.54
N ILE A 123 15.15 -14.64 -1.42
CA ILE A 123 16.49 -14.04 -1.31
C ILE A 123 17.56 -15.12 -1.05
N MET A 124 17.21 -16.19 -0.32
CA MET A 124 18.13 -17.28 0.03
C MET A 124 18.12 -18.45 -0.96
N GLY A 125 17.10 -18.52 -1.84
CA GLY A 125 16.95 -19.56 -2.85
C GLY A 125 17.60 -19.25 -4.21
N GLN A 126 18.31 -18.12 -4.32
CA GLN A 126 19.15 -17.74 -5.48
C GLN A 126 20.62 -17.93 -5.13
#